data_AF-A0A966TXA5-F1
#
_entry.id   AF-A0A966TXA5-F1
#
_cell.length_a   1.000
_cell.length_b   1.000
_cell.length_c   1.000
_cell.angle_alpha   90.00
_cell.angle_beta   90.00
_cell.angle_gamma   90.00
#
_symmetry.space_group_name_H-M   'P 1'
#
loop_
_entity.id
_entity.type
_entity.pdbx_description
1 polymer ?
#
loop_
_entity_poly.entity_id
_entity_poly.type
_entity_poly.pdbx_seq_one_letter_code
_entity_poly.pdbx_strand_id
1 'polypeptide(L)'
;MPELPEVETVMRGLAAVLVGAVIERAEVRRPDLRWPLPPGLAARLTGAQVLGFRRRAKYMLMRLSGGDSLLIHLGMSGRMVARARHSPVVIRLEPQGGASDARGHNAPPE
;
A
#
# COMPACT_ATOMS: atom_id res chain seq x y z
N MET A 1 14.08 -17.43 -0.49
CA MET A 1 12.67 -17.48 -0.94
C MET A 1 11.85 -16.98 0.22
N PRO A 2 10.96 -16.00 0.05
CA PRO A 2 10.15 -15.58 1.17
C PRO A 2 9.27 -16.74 1.65
N GLU A 3 9.33 -16.99 2.94
CA GLU A 3 8.50 -18.02 3.55
C GLU A 3 7.03 -17.56 3.65
N LEU A 4 6.13 -18.51 3.94
CA LEU A 4 4.69 -18.21 4.04
C LEU A 4 4.38 -17.01 4.97
N PRO A 5 5.03 -16.85 6.14
CA PRO A 5 4.80 -15.69 7.01
C PRO A 5 5.26 -14.35 6.39
N GLU A 6 6.31 -14.38 5.58
CA GLU A 6 6.85 -13.18 4.93
C GLU A 6 5.92 -12.71 3.80
N VAL A 7 5.40 -13.65 2.99
CA VAL A 7 4.41 -13.35 1.95
C VAL A 7 3.14 -12.73 2.57
N GLU A 8 2.67 -13.27 3.68
CA GLU A 8 1.52 -12.72 4.41
C GLU A 8 1.81 -11.30 4.93
N THR A 9 2.99 -11.08 5.51
CA THR A 9 3.42 -9.76 6.00
C THR A 9 3.46 -8.73 4.89
N VAL A 10 4.10 -9.05 3.75
CA VAL A 10 4.16 -8.17 2.58
C VAL A 10 2.76 -7.89 2.04
N MET A 11 1.91 -8.91 1.92
CA MET A 11 0.53 -8.76 1.45
C MET A 11 -0.27 -7.79 2.32
N ARG A 12 -0.19 -7.92 3.65
CA ARG A 12 -0.89 -7.04 4.60
C ARG A 12 -0.41 -5.60 4.50
N GLY A 13 0.91 -5.39 4.39
CA GLY A 13 1.48 -4.07 4.21
C GLY A 13 1.02 -3.39 2.91
N LEU A 14 0.96 -4.15 1.81
CA LEU A 14 0.41 -3.67 0.54
C LEU A 14 -1.09 -3.39 0.64
N ALA A 15 -1.86 -4.28 1.27
CA ALA A 15 -3.30 -4.13 1.40
C ALA A 15 -3.67 -2.85 2.18
N ALA A 16 -2.93 -2.53 3.23
CA ALA A 16 -3.14 -1.34 4.05
C ALA A 16 -3.03 -0.01 3.28
N VAL A 17 -2.28 0.02 2.17
CA VAL A 17 -2.01 1.25 1.41
C VAL A 17 -2.62 1.25 0.01
N LEU A 18 -2.94 0.08 -0.55
CA LEU A 18 -3.44 -0.04 -1.92
C LEU A 18 -4.93 -0.34 -2.03
N VAL A 19 -5.57 -1.00 -1.06
CA VAL A 19 -7.00 -1.35 -1.19
C VAL A 19 -7.84 -0.08 -1.26
N GLY A 20 -8.73 -0.02 -2.27
CA GLY A 20 -9.54 1.14 -2.60
C GLY A 20 -8.85 2.16 -3.51
N ALA A 21 -7.52 2.10 -3.67
CA ALA A 21 -6.78 3.01 -4.53
C ALA A 21 -6.95 2.65 -6.02
N VAL A 22 -6.91 3.68 -6.87
CA VAL A 22 -6.90 3.55 -8.33
C VAL A 22 -5.46 3.63 -8.83
N ILE A 23 -5.07 2.68 -9.69
CA ILE A 23 -3.77 2.69 -10.34
C ILE A 23 -3.79 3.75 -11.44
N GLU A 24 -3.33 4.96 -11.14
CA GLU A 24 -3.30 6.07 -12.10
C GLU A 24 -2.45 5.75 -13.35
N ARG A 25 -1.32 5.05 -13.15
CA ARG A 25 -0.39 4.68 -14.21
C ARG A 25 0.39 3.43 -13.85
N ALA A 26 0.45 2.47 -14.76
CA ALA A 26 1.32 1.31 -14.66
C ALA A 26 2.40 1.32 -15.73
N GLU A 27 3.60 0.82 -15.39
CA GLU A 27 4.73 0.71 -16.31
C GLU A 27 5.42 -0.63 -16.13
N VAL A 28 5.83 -1.23 -17.24
CA VAL A 28 6.67 -2.44 -17.25
C VAL A 28 8.08 -2.03 -17.61
N ARG A 29 9.03 -2.23 -16.69
CA ARG A 29 10.42 -1.77 -16.83
C ARG A 29 11.46 -2.89 -16.95
N ARG A 30 11.03 -4.14 -17.16
CA ARG A 30 11.90 -5.31 -17.32
C ARG A 30 11.41 -6.19 -18.47
N PRO A 31 11.93 -6.00 -19.69
CA PRO A 31 11.57 -6.81 -20.85
C PRO A 31 12.25 -8.20 -20.86
N ASP A 32 13.31 -8.37 -20.07
CA ASP A 32 14.22 -9.53 -20.05
C ASP A 32 13.87 -10.59 -18.99
N LEU A 33 12.61 -10.67 -18.57
CA LEU A 33 12.18 -11.68 -17.62
C LEU A 33 12.22 -13.08 -18.24
N ARG A 34 12.62 -14.09 -17.47
CA ARG A 34 12.60 -15.51 -17.88
C ARG A 34 11.23 -15.91 -18.46
N TRP A 35 10.16 -15.40 -17.87
CA TRP A 35 8.82 -15.47 -18.43
C TRP A 35 8.35 -14.04 -18.74
N PRO A 36 8.01 -13.75 -20.00
CA PRO A 36 7.57 -12.42 -20.37
C PRO A 36 6.26 -12.09 -19.67
N LEU A 37 6.09 -10.81 -19.34
CA LEU A 37 4.81 -10.31 -18.84
C LEU A 37 3.77 -10.35 -19.97
N PRO A 38 2.48 -10.58 -19.66
CA PRO A 38 1.44 -10.59 -20.67
C PRO A 38 1.42 -9.29 -21.50
N PRO A 39 1.14 -9.37 -22.80
CA PRO A 39 0.99 -8.18 -23.63
C PRO A 39 -0.14 -7.29 -23.08
N GLY A 40 0.09 -5.97 -23.11
CA GLY A 40 -0.90 -5.00 -22.62
C GLY A 40 -1.09 -4.97 -21.10
N LEU A 41 -0.25 -5.64 -20.30
CA LEU A 41 -0.37 -5.64 -18.84
C LEU A 41 -0.47 -4.23 -18.25
N ALA A 42 0.42 -3.31 -18.65
CA ALA A 42 0.40 -1.94 -18.16
C ALA A 42 -0.92 -1.21 -18.50
N ALA A 43 -1.45 -1.41 -19.71
CA ALA A 43 -2.71 -0.81 -20.13
C ALA A 43 -3.89 -1.36 -19.32
N ARG A 44 -3.93 -2.68 -19.06
CA ARG A 44 -4.98 -3.33 -18.24
C ARG A 44 -4.95 -2.91 -16.78
N LEU A 45 -3.76 -2.65 -16.22
CA LEU A 45 -3.62 -2.20 -14.84
C LEU A 45 -3.97 -0.71 -14.68
N THR A 46 -3.69 0.11 -15.68
CA THR A 46 -3.95 1.55 -15.62
C THR A 46 -5.45 1.83 -15.56
N GLY A 47 -5.86 2.66 -14.60
CA GLY A 47 -7.25 2.99 -14.29
C GLY A 47 -7.98 1.94 -13.43
N ALA A 48 -7.38 0.77 -13.16
CA ALA A 48 -8.01 -0.25 -12.35
C ALA A 48 -7.94 0.09 -10.85
N GLN A 49 -9.03 -0.14 -10.12
CA GLN A 49 -9.07 -0.01 -8.67
C GLN A 49 -8.66 -1.33 -8.02
N VAL A 50 -7.83 -1.26 -6.98
CA VAL A 50 -7.45 -2.43 -6.17
C VAL A 50 -8.58 -2.75 -5.20
N LEU A 51 -9.22 -3.90 -5.37
CA LEU A 51 -10.36 -4.33 -4.56
C LEU A 51 -9.96 -5.09 -3.30
N GLY A 52 -8.77 -5.68 -3.30
CA GLY A 52 -8.34 -6.53 -2.19
C GLY A 52 -7.22 -7.48 -2.58
N PHE A 53 -6.73 -8.19 -1.56
CA PHE A 53 -5.69 -9.19 -1.71
C PHE A 53 -6.16 -10.53 -1.15
N ARG A 54 -5.69 -11.62 -1.76
CA ARG A 54 -5.74 -12.96 -1.18
C ARG A 54 -4.38 -13.61 -1.31
N ARG A 55 -4.05 -14.51 -0.38
CA ARG A 55 -2.86 -15.34 -0.46
C ARG A 55 -3.24 -16.77 -0.83
N ARG A 56 -2.46 -17.37 -1.73
CA ARG A 56 -2.49 -18.81 -1.98
C ARG A 56 -1.06 -19.34 -1.92
N ALA A 57 -0.72 -20.03 -0.84
CA ALA A 57 0.65 -20.47 -0.56
C ALA A 57 1.64 -19.31 -0.68
N LYS A 58 2.58 -19.39 -1.63
CA LYS A 58 3.65 -18.42 -1.88
C LYS A 58 3.27 -17.33 -2.90
N TYR A 59 1.99 -17.25 -3.26
CA TYR A 59 1.44 -16.28 -4.20
C TYR A 59 0.52 -15.28 -3.51
N MET A 60 0.61 -14.02 -3.92
CA MET A 60 -0.38 -12.98 -3.63
C MET A 60 -1.25 -12.77 -4.88
N LEU A 61 -2.55 -12.64 -4.67
CA LEU A 61 -3.54 -12.34 -5.69
C LEU A 61 -4.14 -10.97 -5.38
N MET A 62 -3.85 -9.97 -6.21
CA MET A 62 -4.44 -8.64 -6.11
C MET A 62 -5.64 -8.54 -7.04
N ARG A 63 -6.85 -8.40 -6.49
CA ARG A 63 -8.09 -8.28 -7.27
C ARG A 63 -8.29 -6.86 -7.77
N LEU A 64 -8.73 -6.71 -9.01
CA LEU A 64 -8.93 -5.42 -9.67
C LEU A 64 -10.39 -5.23 -10.11
N SER A 65 -10.84 -3.97 -10.19
CA SER A 65 -12.20 -3.62 -10.59
C SER A 65 -12.59 -4.08 -12.00
N GLY A 66 -11.62 -4.26 -12.90
CA GLY A 66 -11.85 -4.77 -14.26
C GLY A 66 -12.10 -6.28 -14.35
N GLY A 67 -12.29 -6.98 -13.22
CA GLY A 67 -12.48 -8.44 -13.16
C GLY A 67 -11.18 -9.25 -13.15
N ASP A 68 -10.08 -8.64 -13.58
CA ASP A 68 -8.75 -9.23 -13.55
C ASP A 68 -8.19 -9.41 -12.13
N SER A 69 -7.24 -10.32 -11.99
CA SER A 69 -6.41 -10.46 -10.80
C SER A 69 -4.94 -10.53 -11.17
N LEU A 70 -4.10 -9.75 -10.50
CA LEU A 70 -2.66 -9.82 -10.66
C LEU A 70 -2.10 -10.90 -9.72
N LEU A 71 -1.53 -11.95 -10.30
CA LEU A 71 -0.83 -13.00 -9.57
C LEU A 71 0.64 -12.61 -9.38
N ILE A 72 1.07 -12.51 -8.12
CA ILE A 72 2.40 -12.02 -7.75
C ILE A 72 3.14 -13.11 -7.00
N HIS A 73 4.33 -13.47 -7.48
CA HIS A 73 5.25 -14.38 -6.81
C HIS A 73 6.60 -13.70 -6.63
N LEU A 74 7.06 -13.59 -5.39
CA LEU A 74 8.29 -12.84 -5.07
C LEU A 74 9.58 -13.61 -5.41
N GLY A 75 9.52 -14.91 -5.67
CA GLY A 75 10.72 -15.69 -5.99
C GLY A 75 11.69 -15.75 -4.79
N MET A 76 12.99 -15.60 -5.01
CA MET A 76 13.96 -15.56 -3.91
C MET A 76 14.32 -14.15 -3.45
N SER A 77 14.36 -13.19 -4.39
CA SER A 77 14.85 -11.82 -4.18
C SER A 77 13.87 -10.74 -4.60
N GLY A 78 12.68 -11.13 -5.09
CA GLY A 78 11.64 -10.18 -5.46
C GLY A 78 11.12 -9.46 -4.23
N ARG A 79 10.84 -8.17 -4.41
CA ARG A 79 10.36 -7.28 -3.36
C ARG A 79 9.30 -6.36 -3.94
N MET A 80 8.35 -5.97 -3.11
CA MET A 80 7.40 -4.90 -3.40
C MET A 80 7.60 -3.79 -2.40
N VAL A 81 7.57 -2.55 -2.89
CA VAL A 81 7.79 -1.36 -2.08
C VAL A 81 6.69 -0.37 -2.40
N ALA A 82 5.89 -0.02 -1.39
CA ALA A 82 5.00 1.12 -1.46
C ALA A 82 5.77 2.36 -0.96
N ARG A 83 5.74 3.44 -1.72
CA ARG A 83 6.31 4.73 -1.35
C ARG A 83 5.25 5.79 -1.58
N ALA A 84 5.06 6.66 -0.60
CA ALA A 84 4.22 7.84 -0.81
C ALA A 84 4.86 8.74 -1.86
N ARG A 85 4.07 9.21 -2.84
CA ARG A 85 4.45 10.35 -3.67
C ARG A 85 4.31 11.59 -2.79
N HIS A 86 5.40 12.00 -2.15
CA HIS A 86 5.46 13.16 -1.26
C HIS A 86 4.40 13.11 -0.14
N SER A 87 4.68 12.41 0.96
CA SER A 87 3.86 12.58 2.16
C SER A 87 4.08 14.00 2.70
N PRO A 88 3.06 14.87 2.81
CA PRO A 88 3.19 16.06 3.63
C PRO A 88 3.48 15.60 5.06
N VAL A 89 4.56 16.13 5.65
CA VAL A 89 4.83 15.94 7.07
C VAL A 89 3.83 16.80 7.82
N VAL A 90 2.73 16.18 8.26
CA VAL A 90 1.77 16.85 9.13
C VAL A 90 2.30 16.75 10.55
N ILE A 91 2.99 17.79 11.00
CA ILE A 91 3.32 17.96 12.42
C ILE A 91 2.04 18.43 13.11
N ARG A 92 1.36 17.49 13.78
CA ARG A 92 0.24 17.84 14.68
C ARG A 92 0.84 18.18 16.03
N LEU A 93 0.99 19.47 16.31
CA LEU A 93 1.28 19.94 17.65
C LEU A 93 -0.03 19.90 18.44
N GLU A 94 -0.18 18.90 19.30
CA GLU A 94 -1.20 18.96 20.33
C GLU A 94 -0.86 20.16 21.24
N PRO A 95 -1.79 21.08 21.51
CA PRO A 95 -1.53 22.16 22.44
C PRO A 95 -1.21 21.54 23.80
N GLN A 96 0.05 21.69 24.22
CA GLN A 96 0.41 21.40 25.61
C GLN A 96 -0.40 22.39 26.46
N GLY A 97 -1.33 21.83 27.24
CA GLY A 97 -2.43 22.57 27.83
C GLY A 97 -2.03 23.70 28.78
N GLY A 98 -3.01 24.58 28.99
CA GLY A 98 -3.18 25.38 30.20
C GLY A 98 -2.48 26.74 30.20
N ALA A 99 -3.23 27.80 29.89
CA ALA A 99 -2.90 29.10 30.42
C ALA A 99 -3.18 29.07 31.94
N SER A 100 -2.12 28.98 32.75
CA SER A 100 -2.21 29.37 34.15
C SER A 100 -2.09 30.90 34.21
N ASP A 101 -3.07 31.56 34.83
CA ASP A 101 -2.83 32.93 35.30
C ASP A 101 -1.82 32.89 36.47
N ALA A 102 -1.29 34.04 36.87
CA ALA A 102 -0.31 34.15 37.95
C ALA A 102 -0.87 33.77 39.35
N ARG A 103 -2.10 33.25 39.45
CA ARG A 103 -2.81 32.92 40.70
C ARG A 103 -3.36 31.50 40.76
N GLY A 104 -3.13 30.67 39.74
CA GLY A 104 -3.18 29.20 39.84
C GLY A 104 -4.54 28.58 40.16
N HIS A 105 -5.65 29.18 39.74
CA HIS A 105 -6.98 28.54 39.88
C HIS A 105 -7.56 28.16 38.52
N ASN A 106 -7.82 26.85 38.32
CA ASN A 106 -8.57 26.35 37.17
C ASN A 106 -10.07 26.58 37.40
N ALA A 107 -10.72 27.37 36.55
CA ALA A 107 -12.18 27.49 36.51
C ALA A 107 -12.78 26.30 35.70
N PRO A 108 -13.88 25.69 36.16
CA PRO A 108 -14.57 24.65 35.40
C PRO A 108 -15.39 25.26 34.24
N PRO A 109 -15.60 24.52 33.13
CA PRO A 109 -16.31 25.01 31.96
C PRO A 109 -17.84 25.03 32.17
N GLU A 110 -18.52 25.99 31.55
CA GLU A 110 -19.99 26.03 31.38
C GLU A 110 -20.49 24.99 30.38
#